data_AF-A0A7W6GEN0-F1
#
_entry.id   AF-A0A7W6GEN0-F1
#
_cell.length_a   1.000
_cell.length_b   1.000
_cell.length_c   1.000
_cell.angle_alpha   90.00
_cell.angle_beta   90.00
_cell.angle_gamma   90.00
#
_symmetry.space_group_name_H-M   'P 1'
#
loop_
_entity.id
_entity.type
_entity.pdbx_description
1 polymer ?
#
loop_
_entity_poly.entity_id
_entity_poly.type
_entity_poly.pdbx_seq_one_letter_code
_entity_poly.pdbx_strand_id
1 'polypeptide(L)'
;MKTSSEVARQLLETCPSLSEFESFMFGSSLVRAGNDFDVLIVGPSGEPLARLKSEIALAGRELPLDVLYMLPAEAEETGFVLNEGCVPLFEMALPD
;
A
#
# COMPACT_ATOMS: atom_id res chain seq x y z
N MET A 1 14.19 -0.93 12.47
CA MET A 1 13.43 -0.51 11.27
C MET A 1 12.63 -1.71 10.82
N LYS A 2 11.32 -1.57 10.57
CA LYS A 2 10.51 -2.69 10.06
C LYS A 2 10.94 -3.03 8.63
N THR A 3 10.66 -4.25 8.22
CA THR A 3 10.82 -4.73 6.84
C THR A 3 9.55 -4.51 6.05
N SER A 4 9.63 -4.54 4.72
CA SER A 4 8.47 -4.41 3.82
C SER A 4 7.40 -5.46 4.12
N SER A 5 7.80 -6.69 4.45
CA SER A 5 6.89 -7.76 4.86
C SER A 5 6.20 -7.49 6.20
N GLU A 6 6.91 -6.96 7.19
CA GLU A 6 6.32 -6.60 8.49
C GLU A 6 5.35 -5.42 8.37
N VAL A 7 5.68 -4.44 7.51
CA VAL A 7 4.80 -3.31 7.20
C VAL A 7 3.54 -3.79 6.47
N ALA A 8 3.69 -4.61 5.43
CA ALA A 8 2.56 -5.18 4.70
C ALA A 8 1.62 -5.97 5.62
N ARG A 9 2.18 -6.81 6.50
CA ARG A 9 1.39 -7.56 7.49
C ARG A 9 0.65 -6.63 8.44
N GLN A 10 1.32 -5.62 9.00
CA GLN A 10 0.67 -4.67 9.89
C GLN A 10 -0.48 -3.95 9.18
N LEU A 11 -0.30 -3.48 7.95
CA LEU A 11 -1.34 -2.79 7.19
C LEU A 11 -2.54 -3.71 6.97
N LEU A 12 -2.32 -4.95 6.52
CA LEU A 12 -3.38 -5.93 6.30
C LEU A 12 -4.15 -6.31 7.59
N GLU A 13 -3.48 -6.33 8.74
CA GLU A 13 -4.10 -6.64 10.03
C GLU A 13 -4.86 -5.46 10.65
N THR A 14 -4.40 -4.23 10.41
CA THR A 14 -4.92 -3.02 11.08
C THR A 14 -5.81 -2.14 10.23
N CYS A 15 -5.84 -2.37 8.90
CA CYS A 15 -6.68 -1.64 7.96
C CYS A 15 -7.67 -2.60 7.27
N PRO A 16 -8.78 -3.00 7.93
CA PRO A 16 -9.75 -3.94 7.36
C PRO A 16 -10.37 -3.46 6.04
N SER A 17 -10.46 -2.14 5.84
CA SER A 17 -10.99 -1.56 4.60
C SER A 17 -10.12 -1.86 3.38
N LEU A 18 -8.86 -2.30 3.55
CA LEU A 18 -8.00 -2.72 2.44
C LEU A 18 -8.60 -3.86 1.61
N SER A 19 -9.50 -4.66 2.19
CA SER A 19 -10.20 -5.72 1.46
C SER A 19 -11.10 -5.22 0.32
N GLU A 20 -11.44 -3.92 0.30
CA GLU A 20 -12.21 -3.26 -0.75
C GLU A 20 -11.32 -2.66 -1.87
N PHE A 21 -9.99 -2.82 -1.78
CA PHE A 21 -9.00 -2.19 -2.64
C PHE A 21 -7.94 -3.18 -3.10
N GLU A 22 -7.31 -2.88 -4.23
CA GLU A 22 -6.02 -3.48 -4.57
C GLU A 22 -4.92 -2.67 -3.89
N SER A 23 -3.96 -3.36 -3.27
CA SER A 23 -2.91 -2.73 -2.49
C SER A 23 -1.55 -3.34 -2.77
N PHE A 24 -0.57 -2.47 -2.98
CA PHE A 24 0.78 -2.83 -3.39
C PHE A 24 1.82 -2.03 -2.62
N MET A 25 3.04 -2.53 -2.55
CA MET A 25 4.22 -1.73 -2.25
C MET A 25 5.06 -1.59 -3.51
N PHE A 26 5.73 -0.45 -3.67
CA PHE A 26 6.58 -0.17 -4.82
C PHE A 26 7.82 0.62 -4.38
N GLY A 27 8.57 1.13 -5.36
CA GLY A 27 9.65 2.06 -5.10
C GLY A 27 10.86 1.47 -4.36
N SER A 28 11.63 2.36 -3.74
CA SER A 28 12.93 2.01 -3.13
C SER A 28 12.80 1.12 -1.89
N SER A 29 11.59 1.06 -1.33
CA SER A 29 11.20 0.24 -0.19
C SER A 29 11.27 -1.26 -0.47
N LEU A 30 11.14 -1.68 -1.74
CA LEU A 30 11.25 -3.09 -2.14
C LEU A 30 12.67 -3.65 -1.94
N VAL A 31 13.70 -2.80 -1.98
CA VAL A 31 15.12 -3.21 -1.88
C VAL A 31 15.81 -2.77 -0.59
N ARG A 32 15.03 -2.35 0.43
CA ARG A 32 15.53 -1.83 1.74
C ARG A 32 16.52 -0.66 1.63
N ALA A 33 16.53 0.05 0.51
CA ALA A 33 17.43 1.19 0.28
C ALA A 33 16.78 2.52 0.74
N GLY A 34 15.45 2.57 0.82
CA GLY A 34 14.67 3.71 1.29
C GLY A 34 14.47 3.73 2.81
N ASN A 35 14.18 4.93 3.33
CA ASN A 35 13.81 5.12 4.74
C ASN A 35 12.27 5.16 4.92
N ASP A 36 11.54 5.13 3.81
CA ASP A 36 10.10 5.19 3.63
C ASP A 36 9.55 3.95 2.92
N PHE A 37 8.24 3.71 3.07
CA PHE A 37 7.49 2.62 2.45
C PHE A 37 6.45 3.19 1.50
N ASP A 38 6.70 3.06 0.19
CA ASP A 38 5.79 3.52 -0.86
C ASP A 38 4.65 2.52 -1.07
N VAL A 39 3.42 2.90 -0.72
CA VAL A 39 2.23 2.05 -0.82
C VAL A 39 1.29 2.61 -1.89
N LEU A 40 0.87 1.76 -2.83
CA LEU A 40 -0.14 2.09 -3.82
C LEU A 40 -1.46 1.44 -3.42
N ILE A 41 -2.54 2.23 -3.40
CA ILE A 41 -3.91 1.79 -3.18
C ILE A 41 -4.73 2.13 -4.43
N VAL A 42 -5.32 1.12 -5.06
CA VAL A 42 -6.19 1.28 -6.22
C VAL A 42 -7.61 0.84 -5.84
N GLY A 43 -8.60 1.71 -6.08
CA GLY A 43 -10.00 1.36 -5.80
C GLY A 43 -10.96 2.55 -5.80
N PRO A 44 -12.19 2.36 -5.31
CA PRO A 44 -13.24 3.37 -5.41
C PRO A 44 -12.93 4.60 -4.55
N SER A 45 -13.34 5.78 -5.03
CA SER A 45 -13.25 7.04 -4.27
C SER A 45 -14.44 7.23 -3.34
N GLY A 46 -14.47 8.37 -2.62
CA GLY A 46 -15.56 8.74 -1.72
C GLY A 46 -15.43 8.12 -0.33
N GLU A 47 -16.57 7.73 0.26
CA GLU A 47 -16.65 7.18 1.62
C GLU A 47 -15.73 5.96 1.88
N PRO A 48 -15.63 4.96 0.99
CA PRO A 48 -14.69 3.84 1.18
C PRO A 48 -13.23 4.30 1.31
N LEU A 49 -12.81 5.22 0.45
CA LEU A 49 -11.44 5.76 0.46
C LEU A 49 -11.18 6.62 1.70
N ALA A 50 -12.15 7.43 2.14
CA ALA A 50 -12.02 8.24 3.34
C ALA A 50 -11.85 7.38 4.61
N ARG A 51 -12.58 6.25 4.68
CA ARG A 51 -12.44 5.25 5.75
C ARG A 51 -11.05 4.63 5.73
N LEU A 52 -10.60 4.13 4.58
CA LEU A 52 -9.28 3.53 4.45
C LEU A 52 -8.15 4.51 4.79
N LYS A 53 -8.23 5.76 4.33
CA LYS A 53 -7.25 6.81 4.68
C LYS A 53 -7.15 7.03 6.18
N SER A 54 -8.26 6.96 6.90
CA SER A 54 -8.29 7.10 8.36
C SER A 54 -7.62 5.92 9.06
N GLU A 55 -7.85 4.70 8.58
CA GLU A 55 -7.20 3.48 9.09
C GLU A 55 -5.69 3.51 8.84
N ILE A 56 -5.27 3.82 7.60
CA ILE A 56 -3.85 3.93 7.21
C ILE A 56 -3.17 5.03 8.02
N ALA A 57 -3.80 6.20 8.21
CA ALA A 57 -3.23 7.27 9.03
C ALA A 57 -3.01 6.86 10.49
N LEU A 58 -3.85 5.97 11.03
CA LEU A 58 -3.68 5.43 12.37
C LEU A 58 -2.58 4.35 12.42
N ALA A 59 -2.61 3.39 11.49
CA ALA A 59 -1.62 2.31 11.38
C ALA A 59 -0.21 2.84 11.07
N GLY A 60 -0.14 3.92 10.29
CA GLY A 60 1.08 4.55 9.82
C GLY A 60 1.70 5.55 10.79
N ARG A 61 1.13 5.83 11.97
CA ARG A 61 1.67 6.86 12.89
C ARG A 61 3.15 6.68 13.24
N GLU A 62 3.58 5.43 13.36
CA GLU A 62 4.95 5.05 13.72
C GLU A 62 5.73 4.50 12.51
N LEU A 63 5.19 4.63 11.30
CA LEU A 63 5.77 4.13 10.06
C LEU A 63 6.01 5.27 9.08
N PRO A 64 7.17 5.31 8.40
CA PRO A 64 7.42 6.28 7.35
C PRO A 64 6.70 5.85 6.06
N LEU A 65 5.37 5.92 6.02
CA LEU A 65 4.59 5.56 4.84
C LEU A 65 4.43 6.76 3.91
N ASP A 66 4.67 6.54 2.62
CA ASP A 66 4.13 7.39 1.57
C ASP A 66 3.05 6.62 0.81
N VAL A 67 1.87 7.20 0.64
CA VAL A 67 0.69 6.46 0.15
C VAL A 67 0.07 7.17 -1.03
N LEU A 68 0.16 6.50 -2.18
CA LEU A 68 -0.46 6.92 -3.42
C LEU A 68 -1.83 6.24 -3.57
N TYR A 69 -2.85 7.03 -3.88
CA TYR A 69 -4.20 6.54 -4.12
C TYR A 69 -4.58 6.82 -5.57
N MET A 70 -5.07 5.80 -6.27
CA MET A 70 -5.50 5.91 -7.66
C MET A 70 -6.90 5.32 -7.85
N LEU A 71 -7.64 5.88 -8.79
CA LEU A 71 -8.81 5.20 -9.34
C LEU A 71 -8.35 4.03 -10.22
N PRO A 72 -9.18 2.97 -10.38
CA PRO A 72 -8.85 1.86 -11.28
C PRO A 72 -8.54 2.33 -12.72
N ALA A 73 -9.32 3.29 -13.23
CA ALA A 73 -9.09 3.87 -14.56
C ALA A 73 -7.74 4.60 -14.66
N GLU A 74 -7.31 5.34 -13.63
CA GLU A 74 -6.01 6.00 -13.63
C GLU A 74 -4.86 4.98 -13.62
N ALA A 75 -4.98 3.94 -12.81
CA ALA A 75 -3.97 2.87 -12.73
C ALA A 75 -3.85 2.11 -14.07
N GLU A 76 -4.97 1.87 -14.75
CA GLU A 76 -5.01 1.26 -16.09
C GLU A 76 -4.42 2.18 -17.16
N GLU A 77 -4.87 3.44 -17.23
CA GLU A 77 -4.42 4.42 -18.24
C GLU A 77 -2.91 4.70 -18.15
N THR A 78 -2.36 4.74 -16.94
CA THR A 78 -0.94 5.00 -16.71
C THR A 78 -0.09 3.72 -16.75
N GLY A 79 -0.71 2.54 -16.61
CA GLY A 79 -0.02 1.27 -16.44
C GLY A 79 0.89 1.23 -15.22
N PHE A 80 0.61 2.04 -14.18
CA PHE A 80 1.54 2.30 -13.07
C PHE A 80 2.01 1.02 -12.38
N VAL A 81 1.09 0.08 -12.09
CA VAL A 81 1.39 -1.18 -11.40
C VAL A 81 2.49 -1.97 -12.11
N LEU A 82 2.41 -2.05 -13.44
CA LEU A 82 3.38 -2.76 -14.27
C LEU A 82 4.70 -1.98 -14.38
N ASN A 83 4.61 -0.67 -14.61
CA ASN A 83 5.77 0.19 -14.89
C ASN A 83 6.68 0.36 -13.67
N GLU A 84 6.10 0.44 -12.46
CA GLU A 84 6.83 0.62 -11.21
C GLU A 84 7.17 -0.71 -10.50
N GLY A 85 6.81 -1.85 -11.10
CA GLY A 85 7.09 -3.16 -10.52
C GLY A 85 6.43 -3.38 -9.16
N CYS A 86 5.19 -2.91 -9.00
CA CYS A 86 4.42 -3.01 -7.77
C CYS A 86 4.26 -4.48 -7.32
N VAL A 87 4.49 -4.73 -6.03
CA VAL A 87 4.29 -6.06 -5.42
C VAL A 87 3.05 -6.03 -4.52
N PRO A 88 2.09 -6.94 -4.69
CA PRO A 88 0.89 -6.98 -3.84
C PRO A 88 1.24 -7.11 -2.35
N LEU A 89 0.54 -6.36 -1.49
CA LEU A 89 0.79 -6.42 -0.04
C LEU A 89 0.57 -7.83 0.51
N PHE A 90 -0.42 -8.57 -0.02
CA PHE A 90 -0.68 -9.93 0.43
C PHE A 90 0.51 -10.86 0.14
N GLU A 91 1.15 -10.73 -1.03
CA GLU A 91 2.31 -11.55 -1.39
C GLU A 91 3.51 -11.22 -0.51
N MET A 92 3.73 -9.93 -0.24
CA MET A 92 4.83 -9.52 0.64
C MET A 92 4.66 -9.92 2.11
N ALA A 93 3.42 -10.08 2.57
CA ALA A 93 3.13 -10.47 3.95
C ALA A 93 3.29 -11.98 4.20
N LEU A 94 3.44 -12.79 3.15
CA LEU A 94 3.71 -14.21 3.28
C LEU A 94 5.09 -14.44 3.94
N PRO A 95 5.20 -15.43 4.84
CA PRO A 95 6.51 -15.86 5.34
C PRO A 95 7.31 -16.54 4.22
N ASP A 96 8.62 -16.31 4.19
CA ASP A 96 9.58 -17.04 3.35
C ASP A 96 9.59 -18.56 3.64
#